data_AF-A0A2V5JH89-F1
#
_entry.id   AF-A0A2V5JH89-F1
#
_cell.length_a   1.000
_cell.length_b   1.000
_cell.length_c   1.000
_cell.angle_alpha   90.00
_cell.angle_beta   90.00
_cell.angle_gamma   90.00
#
_symmetry.space_group_name_H-M   'P 1'
#
loop_
_entity.id
_entity.type
_entity.pdbx_description
1 polymer ?
#
loop_
_entity_poly.entity_id
_entity_poly.type
_entity_poly.pdbx_seq_one_letter_code
_entity_poly.pdbx_strand_id
1 'polypeptide(L)'
;MPDKKRFRVFATSSIGDAAENRLRERGYDLEVFEGPEAPPKKLIIEKVKSGVDGLITTLRDPIDAEIFEAGKGTLKAVAQIAVGF
;
A
#
# COMPACT_ATOMS: atom_id res chain seq x y z
N MET A 1 -20.34 10.07 16.59
CA MET A 1 -19.88 8.67 16.52
C MET A 1 -18.37 8.73 16.63
N PRO A 2 -17.70 7.91 17.48
CA PRO A 2 -16.25 7.96 17.55
C PRO A 2 -15.69 7.74 16.14
N ASP A 3 -14.76 8.60 15.72
CA ASP A 3 -14.13 8.57 14.40
C ASP A 3 -13.67 7.14 14.07
N LYS A 4 -14.41 6.46 13.20
CA LYS A 4 -14.10 5.09 12.81
C LYS A 4 -12.79 5.15 12.05
N LYS A 5 -11.69 4.72 12.69
CA LYS A 5 -10.33 4.78 12.14
C LYS A 5 -10.34 4.23 10.71
N ARG A 6 -10.01 5.10 9.74
CA ARG A 6 -9.86 4.70 8.32
C ARG A 6 -8.52 3.99 8.17
N PHE A 7 -8.54 2.84 7.51
CA PHE A 7 -7.33 2.13 7.17
C PHE A 7 -6.62 2.87 6.04
N ARG A 8 -5.33 3.18 6.24
CA ARG A 8 -4.48 3.84 5.24
C ARG A 8 -3.84 2.81 4.35
N VAL A 9 -3.97 2.95 3.04
CA VAL A 9 -3.48 2.00 2.04
C VAL A 9 -2.63 2.74 1.03
N PHE A 10 -1.44 2.21 0.74
CA PHE A 10 -0.59 2.70 -0.34
C PHE A 10 -0.50 1.65 -1.44
N ALA A 11 -0.82 2.03 -2.69
CA ALA A 11 -0.61 1.22 -3.87
C ALA A 11 0.61 1.72 -4.65
N THR A 12 1.55 0.82 -4.98
CA THR A 12 2.77 1.17 -5.72
C THR A 12 2.54 1.42 -7.21
N SER A 13 1.34 1.15 -7.72
CA SER A 13 0.92 1.45 -9.08
C SER A 13 -0.61 1.55 -9.12
N SER A 14 -1.17 2.11 -10.20
CA SER A 14 -2.61 2.06 -10.41
C SER A 14 -3.07 0.61 -10.56
N ILE A 15 -4.21 0.31 -9.93
CA ILE A 15 -4.82 -1.03 -9.91
C ILE A 15 -6.13 -1.07 -10.70
N GLY A 16 -6.39 -0.01 -11.47
CA GLY A 16 -7.60 0.23 -12.25
C GLY A 16 -8.73 0.87 -11.43
N ASP A 17 -9.44 1.80 -12.05
CA ASP A 17 -10.48 2.63 -11.42
C ASP A 17 -11.50 1.81 -10.63
N ALA A 18 -11.95 0.68 -11.17
CA ALA A 18 -12.94 -0.17 -10.50
C ALA A 18 -12.45 -0.69 -9.12
N ALA A 19 -11.18 -1.08 -9.02
CA ALA A 19 -10.62 -1.58 -7.77
C ALA A 19 -10.31 -0.42 -6.80
N GLU A 20 -9.77 0.69 -7.30
CA GLU A 20 -9.49 1.86 -6.48
C GLU A 20 -10.77 2.49 -5.91
N ASN A 21 -11.81 2.64 -6.73
CA ASN A 21 -13.11 3.17 -6.30
C ASN A 21 -13.75 2.27 -5.24
N ARG A 22 -13.67 0.94 -5.41
CA ARG A 22 -14.17 -0.01 -4.40
C ARG A 22 -13.46 0.15 -3.04
N LEU A 23 -12.17 0.47 -3.02
CA LEU A 23 -11.46 0.77 -1.77
C LEU A 23 -11.93 2.10 -1.17
N ARG A 24 -12.03 3.15 -1.98
CA ARG A 24 -12.50 4.47 -1.52
C ARG A 24 -13.93 4.41 -0.97
N GLU A 25 -14.86 3.71 -1.65
CA GLU A 25 -16.24 3.48 -1.22
C GLU A 25 -16.36 2.74 0.11
N ARG A 26 -15.42 1.83 0.40
CA ARG A 26 -15.33 1.15 1.70
C ARG A 26 -14.75 2.02 2.82
N GLY A 27 -14.29 3.23 2.50
CA GLY A 27 -13.73 4.19 3.44
C GLY A 27 -12.24 3.98 3.75
N TYR A 28 -11.52 3.25 2.90
CA TYR A 28 -10.05 3.21 2.95
C TYR A 28 -9.48 4.56 2.50
N ASP A 29 -8.45 5.03 3.20
CA ASP A 29 -7.64 6.17 2.78
C ASP A 29 -6.56 5.67 1.81
N LEU A 30 -6.91 5.65 0.53
CA LEU A 30 -6.08 5.10 -0.55
C LEU A 30 -5.22 6.18 -1.19
N GLU A 31 -3.91 6.01 -1.11
CA GLU A 31 -2.91 6.71 -1.91
C GLU A 31 -2.36 5.78 -2.99
N VAL A 32 -2.23 6.30 -4.22
CA VAL A 32 -1.71 5.55 -5.38
C VAL A 32 -0.48 6.26 -5.91
N PHE A 33 0.61 5.55 -6.12
CA PHE A 33 1.78 6.07 -6.80
C PHE A 33 1.51 6.21 -8.31
N GLU A 34 1.73 7.40 -8.84
CA GLU A 34 1.50 7.70 -10.24
C GLU A 34 2.70 7.34 -11.12
N GLY A 35 2.41 6.93 -12.36
CA GLY A 35 3.42 6.66 -13.38
C GLY A 35 3.57 5.17 -13.73
N PRO A 36 4.27 4.88 -14.84
CA PRO A 36 4.44 3.51 -15.33
C PRO A 36 5.50 2.72 -14.56
N GLU A 37 6.42 3.43 -13.91
CA GLU A 37 7.55 2.87 -13.16
C GLU A 37 7.16 2.51 -11.73
N ALA A 38 7.86 1.54 -11.15
CA ALA A 38 7.73 1.24 -9.73
C ALA A 38 8.33 2.38 -8.88
N PRO A 39 7.73 2.70 -7.72
CA PRO A 39 8.31 3.66 -6.79
C PRO A 39 9.68 3.16 -6.32
N PRO A 40 10.66 4.05 -6.10
CA PRO A 40 11.92 3.67 -5.47
C PRO A 40 11.67 2.98 -4.12
N LYS A 41 12.41 1.92 -3.78
CA LYS A 41 12.28 1.20 -2.49
C LYS A 41 12.26 2.14 -1.28
N LYS A 42 13.08 3.19 -1.31
CA LYS A 42 13.14 4.22 -0.27
C LYS A 42 11.78 4.89 -0.02
N LEU A 43 11.02 5.19 -1.08
CA LEU A 43 9.69 5.77 -0.97
C LEU A 43 8.71 4.79 -0.33
N ILE A 44 8.76 3.50 -0.70
CA ILE A 44 7.94 2.45 -0.07
C ILE A 44 8.22 2.40 1.44
N ILE A 45 9.50 2.41 1.84
CA ILE A 45 9.91 2.43 3.25
C ILE A 45 9.39 3.68 3.96
N GLU A 46 9.50 4.87 3.36
CA GLU A 46 8.99 6.12 3.92
C GLU A 46 7.47 6.09 4.12
N LYS A 47 6.72 5.57 3.15
CA LYS A 47 5.27 5.38 3.25
C LYS A 47 4.91 4.42 4.37
N VAL A 48 5.61 3.29 4.46
CA VAL A 48 5.40 2.31 5.51
C VAL A 48 5.69 2.88 6.91
N LYS A 49 6.81 3.60 7.08
CA LYS A 49 7.14 4.32 8.32
C LYS A 49 6.12 5.39 8.69
N SER A 50 5.45 5.98 7.70
CA SER A 50 4.37 6.95 7.95
C SER A 50 3.12 6.32 8.58
N GLY A 51 3.05 4.98 8.67
CA GLY A 51 1.99 4.25 9.35
C GLY A 51 0.82 3.87 8.45
N VAL A 52 1.09 3.46 7.21
CA VAL A 52 0.06 2.80 6.38
C VAL A 52 -0.31 1.44 6.99
N ASP A 53 -1.58 1.10 6.95
CA ASP A 53 -2.10 -0.19 7.43
C ASP A 53 -1.98 -1.29 6.36
N GLY A 54 -2.01 -0.92 5.08
CA GLY A 54 -1.95 -1.85 3.96
C GLY A 54 -1.04 -1.36 2.83
N LEU A 55 -0.40 -2.31 2.16
CA LEU A 55 0.44 -2.07 0.99
C LEU A 55 -0.06 -2.94 -0.18
N ILE A 56 -0.29 -2.34 -1.34
CA ILE A 56 -0.64 -3.05 -2.59
C ILE A 56 0.54 -2.94 -3.55
N THR A 57 1.07 -4.08 -3.99
CA THR A 57 2.34 -4.16 -4.73
C THR A 57 2.20 -4.90 -6.05
N THR A 58 3.24 -4.84 -6.87
CA THR A 58 3.43 -5.61 -8.10
C THR A 58 4.74 -6.39 -8.02
N LEU A 59 5.00 -7.28 -8.98
CA LEU A 59 6.28 -8.04 -9.06
C LEU A 59 7.53 -7.15 -9.22
N ARG A 60 7.37 -5.87 -9.54
CA ARG A 60 8.48 -4.92 -9.70
C ARG A 60 8.97 -4.36 -8.36
N ASP A 61 8.16 -4.48 -7.32
CA ASP A 61 8.44 -3.91 -6.01
C ASP A 61 9.28 -4.90 -5.18
N PRO A 62 10.51 -4.54 -4.78
CA PRO A 62 11.32 -5.42 -3.93
C PRO A 62 10.81 -5.37 -2.49
N ILE A 63 9.89 -6.27 -2.13
CA ILE A 63 9.32 -6.39 -0.79
C ILE A 63 10.14 -7.38 0.06
N ASP A 64 10.98 -6.84 0.94
CA ASP A 64 11.88 -7.64 1.80
C ASP A 64 11.76 -7.27 3.29
N ALA A 65 12.61 -7.89 4.11
CA ALA A 65 12.62 -7.72 5.57
C ALA A 65 12.74 -6.27 6.02
N GLU A 66 13.41 -5.40 5.25
CA GLU A 66 13.56 -3.99 5.59
C GLU A 66 12.21 -3.25 5.56
N ILE A 67 11.36 -3.58 4.58
CA ILE A 67 10.00 -3.01 4.49
C ILE A 67 9.13 -3.48 5.65
N PHE A 68 9.22 -4.76 6.02
CA PHE A 68 8.45 -5.29 7.14
C PHE A 68 8.91 -4.70 8.49
N GLU A 69 10.22 -4.54 8.70
CA GLU A 69 10.72 -3.89 9.93
C GLU A 69 10.33 -2.41 9.98
N ALA A 70 10.34 -1.70 8.84
CA ALA A 70 9.84 -0.33 8.75
C ALA A 70 8.35 -0.20 9.12
N GLY A 71 7.55 -1.24 8.90
CA GLY A 71 6.10 -1.28 9.16
C GLY A 71 5.71 -1.92 10.48
N LYS A 72 6.67 -2.23 11.35
CA LYS A 72 6.43 -2.96 12.58
C LYS A 72 5.45 -2.21 13.49
N GLY A 73 4.35 -2.87 13.83
CA GLY A 73 3.28 -2.31 14.66
C GLY A 73 2.23 -1.49 13.91
N THR A 74 2.41 -1.23 12.61
CA THR A 74 1.46 -0.45 11.78
C THR A 74 0.97 -1.22 10.56
N LEU A 75 1.89 -1.77 9.75
CA LEU A 75 1.59 -2.51 8.53
C LEU A 75 0.96 -3.86 8.88
N LYS A 76 -0.28 -4.07 8.40
CA LYS A 76 -1.09 -5.26 8.72
C LYS A 76 -1.15 -6.26 7.59
N ALA A 77 -1.09 -5.79 6.34
CA ALA A 77 -1.20 -6.64 5.17
C ALA A 77 -0.41 -6.10 3.98
N VAL A 78 0.18 -7.01 3.21
CA VAL A 78 0.76 -6.75 1.89
C VAL A 78 -0.01 -7.61 0.88
N ALA A 79 -0.58 -6.96 -0.14
CA ALA A 79 -1.36 -7.62 -1.19
C ALA A 79 -0.65 -7.42 -2.54
N GLN A 80 -0.01 -8.47 -3.02
CA GLN A 80 0.69 -8.44 -4.30
C GLN A 80 -0.28 -8.77 -5.44
N ILE A 81 -0.32 -7.91 -6.47
CA ILE A 81 -1.07 -8.13 -7.71
C ILE A 81 -0.20 -9.01 -8.62
N ALA A 82 -0.10 -10.28 -8.23
CA ALA A 82 0.58 -11.32 -8.98
C ALA A 82 0.07 -12.69 -8.51
N VAL A 83 0.41 -13.72 -9.29
CA VAL A 83 0.21 -15.12 -8.86
C VAL A 83 1.39 -15.61 -8.00
N GLY A 84 2.61 -15.12 -8.24
CA GLY A 84 3.82 -15.46 -7.48
C GLY A 84 4.13 -14.46 -6.36
N PHE A 85 4.92 -14.90 -5.37
CA PHE A 85 5.37 -14.12 -4.21
C PHE A 85 6.80 -14.48 -3.80
#